data_AF-A0A9E7W9L3-F1
#
_entry.id   AF-A0A9E7W9L3-F1
#
_cell.length_a   1.000
_cell.length_b   1.000
_cell.length_c   1.000
_cell.angle_alpha   90.00
_cell.angle_beta   90.00
_cell.angle_gamma   90.00
#
_symmetry.space_group_name_H-M   'P 1'
#
loop_
_entity.id
_entity.type
_entity.pdbx_description
1 polymer ?
#
loop_
_entity_poly.entity_id
_entity_poly.type
_entity_poly.pdbx_seq_one_letter_code
_entity_poly.pdbx_strand_id
1 'polypeptide(L)'
;MLPEDVLYRKKMGFSVPLAQWLRNELFEVADDVFSEDDGGLAQCFDMNKVRRLWMNHREGRDDNTQELWSMVAFELWWRAYHSEKIN
;
A
#
# COMPACT_ATOMS: atom_id res chain seq x y z
N MET A 1 -22.63 -8.65 -32.08
CA MET A 1 -22.65 -9.70 -31.04
C MET A 1 -21.27 -9.77 -30.42
N LEU A 2 -21.16 -10.02 -29.12
CA LEU A 2 -19.88 -10.26 -28.47
C LEU A 2 -19.46 -11.74 -28.67
N PRO A 3 -18.16 -12.05 -28.65
CA PRO A 3 -17.66 -13.42 -28.68
C PRO A 3 -18.19 -14.29 -27.52
N GLU A 4 -18.43 -15.59 -27.74
CA GLU A 4 -18.97 -16.52 -26.73
C GLU A 4 -18.06 -16.62 -25.49
N ASP A 5 -16.75 -16.53 -25.66
CA ASP A 5 -15.77 -16.52 -24.57
C ASP A 5 -15.90 -15.29 -23.65
N VAL A 6 -16.39 -14.16 -24.17
CA VAL A 6 -16.70 -12.97 -23.37
C VAL A 6 -18.03 -13.13 -22.63
N LEU A 7 -19.04 -13.70 -23.30
CA LEU A 7 -20.39 -13.93 -22.74
C LEU A 7 -20.41 -14.98 -21.62
N TYR A 8 -19.57 -16.02 -21.73
CA TYR A 8 -19.55 -17.15 -20.80
C TYR A 8 -18.32 -17.19 -19.88
N ARG A 9 -17.49 -16.14 -19.87
CA ARG A 9 -16.36 -16.04 -18.94
C ARG A 9 -16.86 -16.12 -17.50
N LYS A 10 -16.28 -17.04 -16.72
CA LYS A 10 -16.51 -17.11 -15.27
C LYS A 10 -16.22 -15.74 -14.65
N LYS A 11 -17.10 -15.25 -13.77
CA LYS A 11 -16.88 -14.00 -13.02
C LYS A 11 -15.56 -14.10 -12.26
N MET A 12 -14.53 -13.47 -12.81
CA MET A 12 -13.31 -13.17 -12.10
C MET A 12 -13.59 -11.83 -11.43
N GLY A 13 -13.52 -11.75 -10.10
CA GLY A 13 -13.61 -10.46 -9.43
C GLY A 13 -12.61 -9.48 -10.05
N PHE A 14 -12.93 -8.19 -10.05
CA PHE A 14 -11.97 -7.16 -10.45
C PHE A 14 -10.87 -7.09 -9.40
N SER A 15 -9.82 -7.91 -9.54
CA SER A 15 -8.64 -7.84 -8.70
C SER A 15 -7.86 -6.59 -9.09
N VAL A 16 -7.73 -5.66 -8.15
CA VAL A 16 -6.86 -4.49 -8.30
C VAL A 16 -5.41 -4.96 -8.29
N PRO A 17 -4.56 -4.56 -9.26
CA PRO A 17 -3.16 -4.95 -9.31
C PRO A 17 -2.33 -4.14 -8.29
N LEU A 18 -2.69 -4.29 -7.00
CA LEU A 18 -2.20 -3.44 -5.92
C LEU A 18 -0.67 -3.48 -5.76
N ALA A 19 -0.06 -4.64 -5.99
CA ALA A 19 1.39 -4.79 -5.98
C ALA A 19 2.07 -3.91 -7.04
N GLN A 20 1.47 -3.85 -8.24
CA GLN A 20 1.94 -3.02 -9.34
C GLN A 20 1.71 -1.54 -9.04
N TRP A 21 0.55 -1.19 -8.48
CA TRP A 21 0.24 0.19 -8.09
C TRP A 21 1.22 0.72 -7.05
N LEU A 22 1.47 -0.04 -5.98
CA LEU A 22 2.47 0.33 -4.98
C LEU A 22 3.86 0.49 -5.57
N ARG A 23 4.24 -0.27 -6.61
CA ARG A 23 5.55 -0.13 -7.28
C ARG A 23 5.61 1.01 -8.30
N ASN A 24 4.47 1.52 -8.77
CA ASN A 24 4.42 2.51 -9.85
C ASN A 24 3.46 3.67 -9.50
N GLU A 25 2.16 3.54 -9.78
CA GLU A 25 1.21 4.66 -9.74
C GLU A 25 1.05 5.28 -8.34
N LEU A 26 1.20 4.48 -7.29
CA LEU A 26 1.13 4.88 -5.88
C LEU A 26 2.50 4.94 -5.22
N PHE A 27 3.58 4.78 -6.00
CA PHE A 27 4.94 4.70 -5.47
C PHE A 27 5.27 5.93 -4.61
N GLU A 28 5.09 7.14 -5.14
CA GLU A 28 5.45 8.37 -4.44
C GLU A 28 4.71 8.52 -3.09
N VAL A 29 3.41 8.17 -3.06
CA VAL A 29 2.60 8.23 -1.83
C VAL A 29 3.08 7.21 -0.82
N ALA A 30 3.37 5.99 -1.25
CA ALA A 30 3.86 4.94 -0.37
C ALA A 30 5.29 5.23 0.12
N ASP A 31 6.17 5.74 -0.74
CA ASP A 31 7.56 6.07 -0.40
C ASP A 31 7.62 7.21 0.62
N ASP A 32 6.76 8.21 0.50
CA ASP A 32 6.57 9.28 1.49
C ASP A 32 6.18 8.70 2.87
N VAL A 33 5.13 7.87 2.90
CA VAL A 33 4.65 7.19 4.11
C VAL A 33 5.75 6.38 4.81
N PHE A 34 6.60 5.68 4.06
CA PHE A 34 7.63 4.81 4.65
C PHE A 34 8.96 5.53 4.93
N SER A 35 9.14 6.74 4.42
CA SER A 35 10.35 7.54 4.61
C SER A 35 10.26 8.45 5.83
N GLU A 36 9.07 8.88 6.23
CA GLU A 36 8.88 9.68 7.43
C GLU A 36 9.30 8.94 8.71
N ASP A 37 9.83 9.69 9.67
CA ASP A 37 10.18 9.22 11.03
C ASP A 37 9.22 9.79 12.09
N ASP A 38 8.06 10.32 11.66
CA ASP A 38 6.97 10.77 12.50
C ASP A 38 5.64 10.08 12.09
N GLY A 39 4.51 10.58 12.56
CA GLY A 39 3.21 9.99 12.23
C GLY A 39 2.87 8.72 13.02
N GLY A 40 1.91 7.94 12.51
CA GLY A 40 1.37 6.77 13.18
C GLY A 40 2.31 5.58 13.09
N LEU A 41 2.92 5.38 11.92
CA LEU A 41 3.85 4.28 11.70
C LEU A 41 5.06 4.38 12.62
N ALA A 42 5.67 5.55 12.76
CA ALA A 42 6.81 5.75 13.65
C ALA A 42 6.45 5.57 15.14
N GLN A 43 5.19 5.84 15.51
CA GLN A 43 4.71 5.69 16.90
C GLN A 43 4.32 4.25 17.25
N CYS A 44 3.92 3.44 16.27
CA CYS A 44 3.38 2.10 16.52
C CYS A 44 4.29 0.96 16.04
N PHE A 45 5.24 1.23 15.15
CA PHE A 45 6.05 0.19 14.50
C PHE A 45 7.55 0.51 14.52
N ASP A 46 8.36 -0.53 14.34
CA ASP A 46 9.80 -0.39 14.12
C ASP A 46 10.05 0.01 12.66
N MET A 47 10.34 1.29 12.43
CA MET A 47 10.52 1.85 11.09
C MET A 47 11.66 1.22 10.30
N ASN A 48 12.67 0.64 10.96
CA ASN A 48 13.73 -0.07 10.24
C ASN A 48 13.19 -1.35 9.58
N LYS A 49 12.26 -2.05 10.26
CA LYS A 49 11.62 -3.25 9.70
C LYS A 49 10.62 -2.88 8.61
N VAL A 50 9.87 -1.80 8.80
CA VAL A 50 8.91 -1.29 7.80
C VAL A 50 9.63 -0.90 6.51
N ARG A 51 10.73 -0.13 6.60
CA ARG A 51 11.54 0.25 5.43
C ARG A 51 12.13 -0.96 4.72
N ARG A 52 12.59 -1.97 5.46
CA ARG A 52 13.08 -3.22 4.85
C ARG A 52 11.98 -3.97 4.10
N LEU A 53 10.77 -4.05 4.66
CA LEU A 53 9.60 -4.63 3.99
C LEU A 53 9.29 -3.87 2.69
N TRP A 54 9.30 -2.54 2.77
CA TRP A 54 9.07 -1.67 1.62
C TRP A 54 10.11 -1.89 0.51
N MET A 55 11.40 -1.89 0.86
CA MET A 55 12.49 -2.15 -0.09
C MET A 55 12.38 -3.54 -0.73
N ASN A 56 12.07 -4.59 0.05
CA ASN A 56 11.88 -5.93 -0.51
C ASN A 56 10.74 -6.01 -1.52
N HIS A 57 9.63 -5.32 -1.26
CA HIS A 57 8.50 -5.25 -2.19
C HIS A 57 8.85 -4.48 -3.47
N ARG A 58 9.59 -3.37 -3.35
CA ARG A 58 10.07 -2.59 -4.49
C ARG A 58 10.96 -3.42 -5.41
N GLU A 59 11.85 -4.22 -4.83
CA GLU A 59 12.75 -5.12 -5.56
C GLU A 59 12.06 -6.40 -6.06
N GLY A 60 10.78 -6.62 -5.72
CA GLY A 60 10.03 -7.80 -6.11
C GLY A 60 10.52 -9.10 -5.46
N ARG A 61 11.20 -9.00 -4.31
CA ARG A 61 11.79 -10.14 -3.59
C ARG A 61 10.76 -10.93 -2.78
N ASP A 62 9.76 -10.25 -2.24
CA ASP A 62 8.68 -10.83 -1.43
C ASP A 62 7.34 -10.17 -1.79
N ASP A 63 6.24 -10.91 -1.65
CA ASP A 63 4.88 -10.36 -1.75
C ASP A 63 4.38 -9.95 -0.36
N ASN A 64 4.60 -8.70 0.01
CA ASN A 64 4.06 -8.07 1.23
C ASN A 64 3.00 -7.00 0.88
N THR A 65 2.32 -7.18 -0.25
CA THR A 65 1.44 -6.17 -0.83
C THR A 65 0.32 -5.76 0.13
N GLN A 66 -0.26 -6.73 0.85
CA GLN A 66 -1.40 -6.48 1.73
C GLN A 66 -0.98 -5.76 3.01
N GLU A 67 0.16 -6.14 3.57
CA GLU A 67 0.75 -5.52 4.76
C GLU A 67 1.13 -4.07 4.47
N LEU A 68 1.85 -3.83 3.36
CA LEU A 68 2.27 -2.49 2.95
C LEU A 68 1.07 -1.60 2.64
N TRP A 69 0.06 -2.12 1.94
CA TRP A 69 -1.16 -1.36 1.70
C TRP A 69 -1.90 -1.00 3.00
N SER A 70 -1.97 -1.94 3.95
CA SER A 70 -2.58 -1.69 5.25
C SER A 70 -1.83 -0.62 6.04
N MET A 71 -0.49 -0.61 5.96
CA MET A 71 0.35 0.42 6.57
C MET A 71 0.14 1.79 5.91
N VAL A 72 0.06 1.85 4.58
CA VAL A 72 -0.25 3.10 3.86
C VAL A 72 -1.62 3.65 4.27
N ALA A 73 -2.66 2.80 4.25
CA ALA A 73 -4.00 3.21 4.66
C ALA A 73 -4.03 3.69 6.13
N PHE A 74 -3.30 3.00 7.01
CA PHE A 74 -3.19 3.39 8.42
C PHE A 74 -2.51 4.75 8.59
N GLU A 75 -1.38 5.00 7.94
CA GLU A 75 -0.68 6.28 8.05
C GLU A 75 -1.54 7.44 7.51
N LEU A 76 -2.17 7.25 6.35
CA LEU A 76 -3.05 8.27 5.77
C LEU A 76 -4.25 8.56 6.69
N TRP A 77 -4.82 7.54 7.33
CA TRP A 77 -5.85 7.74 8.34
C TRP A 77 -5.31 8.49 9.57
N TRP A 78 -4.11 8.15 10.03
CA TRP A 78 -3.47 8.82 11.16
C TRP A 78 -3.27 10.31 10.90
N ARG A 79 -2.71 10.66 9.74
CA ARG A 79 -2.52 12.06 9.30
C ARG A 79 -3.86 12.81 9.14
N ALA A 80 -4.93 12.11 8.76
CA ALA A 80 -6.23 12.74 8.55
C ALA A 80 -7.00 12.99 9.86
N TYR A 81 -6.84 12.14 10.88
CA TYR A 81 -7.73 12.12 12.05
C TYR A 81 -7.03 12.15 13.41
N HIS A 82 -5.75 11.81 13.48
CA HIS A 82 -5.00 11.76 14.74
C HIS A 82 -4.08 12.97 14.95
N SER A 83 -3.53 13.55 13.88
CA SER A 83 -2.65 14.74 13.99
C SER A 83 -3.40 16.04 14.30
N GLU A 84 -4.74 16.07 14.32
CA GLU A 84 -5.52 17.20 14.84
C GLU A 84 -5.62 17.20 16.37
N LYS A 85 -4.49 17.21 17.10
CA LYS A 85 -4.40 17.71 18.49
C LYS A 85 -2.98 18.08 18.89
N ILE A 86 -2.41 19.14 18.31
CA ILE A 86 -1.53 20.09 19.04
C ILE A 86 -1.78 21.51 18.49
N ASN A 87 -2.80 22.17 19.03
CA ASN A 87 -2.87 23.62 19.23
C ASN A 87 -3.88 23.91 20.33
#